data_AF-A0A7N0ZZT0-F1
#
_entry.id   AF-A0A7N0ZZT0-F1
#
_cell.length_a   1.000
_cell.length_b   1.000
_cell.length_c   1.000
_cell.angle_alpha   90.00
_cell.angle_beta   90.00
_cell.angle_gamma   90.00
#
_symmetry.space_group_name_H-M   'P 1'
#
loop_
_entity.id
_entity.type
_entity.pdbx_description
1 polymer ?
#
loop_
_entity_poly.entity_id
_entity_poly.type
_entity_poly.pdbx_seq_one_letter_code
_entity_poly.pdbx_strand_id
1 'polypeptide(L)'
;MGVCPSSPNLVKRSTTTLNGIKRRTQFSPPPTAIKMVNTKNGKLHLRDDPNLTAQNIVSQFGGGSSDRCFLSDSESLCIGLPPPEVQLHEQLRPGGIYFLFPKSRAGSRISLAELAIVASGCFSCYSSSRVDR
;
A
#
# COMPACT_ATOMS: atom_id res chain seq x y z
N MET A 1 -36.40 -17.13 6.01
CA MET A 1 -35.49 -16.09 6.54
C MET A 1 -34.08 -16.67 6.50
N GLY A 2 -33.20 -16.07 5.70
CA GLY A 2 -31.86 -16.59 5.48
C GLY A 2 -30.87 -16.09 6.53
N VAL A 3 -29.94 -16.96 6.90
CA VAL A 3 -28.62 -16.57 7.42
C VAL A 3 -27.60 -17.51 6.82
N CYS A 4 -26.79 -16.96 5.92
CA CYS A 4 -25.70 -17.66 5.25
C CYS A 4 -24.55 -17.93 6.24
N PRO A 5 -23.90 -19.11 6.15
CA PRO A 5 -22.74 -19.48 6.95
C PRO A 5 -21.46 -18.87 6.36
N SER A 6 -20.39 -18.74 7.16
CA SER A 6 -19.01 -19.18 6.81
C SER A 6 -17.95 -18.51 7.69
N SER A 7 -17.38 -19.30 8.60
CA SER A 7 -15.96 -19.20 8.97
C SER A 7 -15.17 -20.16 8.09
N PRO A 8 -13.98 -19.77 7.59
CA PRO A 8 -12.90 -20.73 7.40
C PRO A 8 -11.61 -20.21 8.06
N ASN A 9 -11.20 -20.81 9.17
CA ASN A 9 -10.17 -21.85 9.22
C ASN A 9 -8.81 -21.44 8.64
N LEU A 10 -7.93 -21.01 9.55
CA LEU A 10 -6.48 -20.97 9.40
C LEU A 10 -5.94 -22.41 9.27
N VAL A 11 -5.94 -22.95 8.05
CA VAL A 11 -5.31 -24.25 7.78
C VAL A 11 -3.81 -24.03 7.57
N LYS A 12 -3.03 -24.23 8.64
CA LYS A 12 -1.64 -24.70 8.53
C LYS A 12 -1.68 -26.15 8.03
N ARG A 13 -1.17 -26.47 6.84
CA ARG A 13 -0.68 -27.83 6.60
C ARG A 13 0.33 -28.01 5.46
N SER A 14 1.42 -28.65 5.88
CA SER A 14 2.19 -29.72 5.26
C SER A 14 2.52 -29.67 3.77
N THR A 15 3.82 -29.60 3.54
CA THR A 15 4.51 -30.04 2.34
C THR A 15 4.19 -31.50 2.01
N THR A 16 3.54 -31.73 0.88
CA THR A 16 3.57 -33.04 0.22
C THR A 16 3.87 -32.79 -1.25
N THR A 17 5.07 -33.19 -1.65
CA THR A 17 5.59 -33.17 -3.01
C THR A 17 4.88 -34.21 -3.86
N LEU A 18 4.23 -33.78 -4.94
CA LEU A 18 3.98 -34.59 -6.14
C LEU A 18 3.72 -33.62 -7.30
N ASN A 19 4.54 -33.75 -8.34
CA ASN A 19 4.46 -33.15 -9.68
C ASN A 19 3.27 -32.22 -9.94
N GLY A 20 3.52 -30.92 -9.93
CA GLY A 20 2.52 -29.93 -10.29
C GLY A 20 3.13 -28.55 -10.36
N ILE A 21 2.96 -27.90 -11.49
CA ILE A 21 3.28 -26.48 -11.73
C ILE A 21 2.99 -25.70 -10.45
N LYS A 22 4.01 -25.05 -9.88
CA LYS A 22 3.84 -24.10 -8.76
C LYS A 22 3.00 -22.92 -9.28
N ARG A 23 1.68 -23.09 -9.34
CA ARG A 23 0.75 -21.97 -9.40
C ARG A 23 0.92 -21.25 -8.07
N ARG A 24 1.74 -20.21 -8.11
CA ARG A 24 1.82 -19.18 -7.08
C ARG A 24 0.37 -18.75 -6.86
N THR A 25 -0.25 -19.20 -5.78
CA THR A 25 -1.58 -18.72 -5.39
C THR A 25 -1.46 -17.21 -5.29
N GLN A 26 -2.07 -16.51 -6.24
CA GLN A 26 -2.11 -15.06 -6.28
C GLN A 26 -2.80 -14.60 -5.01
N PHE A 27 -2.01 -14.09 -4.06
CA PHE A 27 -2.53 -13.31 -2.96
C PHE A 27 -3.09 -12.02 -3.56
N SER A 28 -4.39 -12.02 -3.89
CA SER A 28 -5.12 -10.78 -4.13
C SER A 28 -5.31 -10.13 -2.75
N PRO A 29 -4.77 -8.92 -2.51
CA PRO A 29 -5.02 -8.23 -1.25
C PRO A 29 -6.51 -8.00 -1.02
N PRO A 30 -6.96 -7.94 0.24
CA PRO A 30 -8.32 -7.51 0.54
C PRO A 30 -8.63 -6.16 -0.14
N PRO A 31 -9.85 -5.94 -0.65
CA PRO A 31 -10.22 -4.66 -1.25
C PRO A 31 -10.16 -3.50 -0.24
N THR A 32 -10.25 -3.81 1.05
CA THR A 32 -10.14 -2.86 2.17
C THR A 32 -8.71 -2.61 2.63
N ALA A 33 -7.72 -3.31 2.06
CA ALA A 33 -6.33 -3.14 2.42
C ALA A 33 -5.85 -1.72 2.07
N ILE A 34 -5.32 -1.01 3.05
CA ILE A 34 -4.63 0.26 2.87
C ILE A 34 -3.31 -0.02 2.16
N LYS A 35 -3.03 0.72 1.09
CA LYS A 35 -1.85 0.57 0.25
C LYS A 35 -0.94 1.77 0.42
N MET A 36 0.32 1.53 0.70
CA MET A 36 1.33 2.58 0.84
C MET A 36 2.50 2.30 -0.07
N VAL A 37 2.84 3.22 -0.95
CA VAL A 37 4.00 3.10 -1.83
C VAL A 37 5.10 4.02 -1.32
N ASN A 38 6.24 3.46 -0.96
CA ASN A 38 7.42 4.25 -0.61
C ASN A 38 8.07 4.80 -1.87
N THR A 39 8.09 6.12 -2.01
CA THR A 39 8.55 6.80 -3.22
C THR A 39 10.07 6.76 -3.39
N LYS A 40 10.83 6.50 -2.32
CA LYS A 40 12.29 6.39 -2.38
C LYS A 40 12.76 5.06 -3.00
N ASN A 41 12.04 3.97 -2.74
CA ASN A 41 12.43 2.62 -3.17
C ASN A 41 11.36 1.89 -4.02
N GLY A 42 10.23 2.54 -4.30
CA GLY A 42 9.10 1.98 -5.05
C GLY A 42 8.35 0.84 -4.35
N LYS A 43 8.64 0.55 -3.07
CA LYS A 43 8.09 -0.62 -2.38
C LYS A 43 6.66 -0.39 -1.93
N LEU A 44 5.78 -1.34 -2.28
CA LEU A 44 4.40 -1.38 -1.77
C LEU A 44 4.35 -2.06 -0.40
N HIS A 45 3.60 -1.44 0.51
CA HIS A 45 3.23 -1.96 1.82
C HIS A 45 1.72 -2.02 1.93
N LEU A 46 1.19 -3.17 2.36
CA LEU A 46 -0.24 -3.36 2.58
C LEU A 46 -0.54 -3.50 4.06
N ARG A 47 -1.66 -2.91 4.49
CA ARG A 47 -2.15 -2.97 5.86
C ARG A 47 -3.64 -3.21 5.86
N ASP A 48 -4.04 -4.24 6.59
CA ASP A 48 -5.44 -4.64 6.74
C ASP A 48 -6.04 -4.16 8.06
N ASP A 49 -5.41 -3.16 8.70
CA ASP A 49 -5.86 -2.59 9.96
C ASP A 49 -6.82 -1.41 9.70
N PRO A 50 -8.10 -1.51 10.09
CA PRO A 50 -9.08 -0.45 9.89
C PRO A 50 -8.85 0.78 10.77
N ASN A 51 -8.05 0.66 11.85
CA ASN A 51 -7.79 1.74 12.80
C ASN A 51 -6.42 2.41 12.61
N LEU A 52 -5.82 2.21 11.44
CA LEU A 52 -4.49 2.72 11.15
C LEU A 52 -4.51 4.24 10.92
N THR A 53 -3.69 4.96 11.66
CA THR A 53 -3.50 6.41 11.48
C THR A 53 -2.21 6.72 10.72
N ALA A 54 -2.12 7.93 10.18
CA ALA A 54 -0.90 8.40 9.53
C ALA A 54 0.32 8.39 10.49
N GLN A 55 0.12 8.71 11.77
CA GLN A 55 1.16 8.67 12.79
C GLN A 55 1.76 7.27 12.96
N ASN A 56 0.91 6.22 12.97
CA ASN A 56 1.37 4.84 13.13
C ASN A 56 2.33 4.45 12.01
N ILE A 57 2.02 4.89 10.78
CA ILE A 57 2.85 4.64 9.60
C ILE A 57 4.14 5.46 9.64
N VAL A 58 4.04 6.77 9.84
CA VAL A 58 5.22 7.64 9.86
C VAL A 58 6.21 7.21 10.95
N SER A 59 5.72 6.78 12.11
CA SER A 59 6.57 6.26 13.20
C SER A 59 7.26 4.95 12.82
N GLN A 60 6.55 4.04 12.14
CA GLN A 60 7.09 2.76 11.70
C GLN A 60 8.19 2.91 10.63
N PHE A 61 8.01 3.85 9.70
CA PHE A 61 8.97 4.05 8.60
C PHE A 61 10.05 5.10 8.91
N GLY A 62 9.85 5.96 9.92
CA GLY A 62 10.76 7.03 10.31
C GLY A 62 11.66 6.73 11.53
N GLY A 63 11.60 5.53 12.10
CA GLY A 63 12.15 5.21 13.42
C GLY A 63 13.62 4.81 13.53
N GLY A 64 14.43 4.80 12.46
CA GLY A 64 15.81 4.28 12.55
C GLY A 64 16.81 4.84 11.55
N SER A 65 16.44 5.80 10.72
CA SER A 65 17.35 6.48 9.80
C SER A 65 16.94 7.93 9.71
N SER A 66 17.91 8.82 9.51
CA SER A 66 17.77 10.28 9.48
C SER A 66 16.71 10.83 8.51
N ASP A 67 16.12 9.96 7.67
CA ASP A 67 15.05 10.27 6.72
C ASP A 67 13.67 10.12 7.38
N ARG A 68 13.25 11.20 8.05
CA ARG A 68 11.83 11.36 8.41
C ARG A 68 10.99 11.29 7.13
N CYS A 69 9.87 10.59 7.16
CA CYS A 69 8.93 10.51 6.03
C CYS A 69 7.59 11.18 6.39
N PHE A 70 6.78 11.47 5.38
CA PHE A 70 5.39 11.92 5.51
C PHE A 70 4.50 11.19 4.49
N LEU A 71 3.19 11.20 4.74
CA LEU A 71 2.21 10.55 3.88
C LEU A 71 1.46 11.59 3.04
N SER A 72 1.17 11.24 1.79
CA SER A 72 0.21 11.93 0.94
C SER A 72 -0.85 10.97 0.45
N ASP A 73 -2.09 11.43 0.36
CA ASP A 73 -3.16 10.71 -0.32
C ASP A 73 -2.95 10.77 -1.84
N SER A 74 -3.12 9.62 -2.51
CA SER A 74 -3.07 9.55 -3.97
C SER A 74 -4.09 10.44 -4.68
N GLU A 75 -5.27 10.62 -4.11
CA GLU A 75 -6.35 11.42 -4.71
C GLU A 75 -6.05 12.92 -4.66
N SER A 76 -5.15 13.34 -3.77
CA SER A 76 -4.77 14.74 -3.57
C SER A 76 -3.45 15.09 -4.26
N LEU A 77 -2.80 14.14 -4.95
CA LEU A 77 -1.56 14.40 -5.67
C LEU A 77 -1.83 15.09 -7.01
N CYS A 78 -1.14 16.21 -7.23
CA CYS A 78 -1.21 16.97 -8.48
C CYS A 78 0.19 17.21 -9.04
N ILE A 79 0.34 17.07 -10.36
CA ILE A 79 1.58 17.37 -11.07
C ILE A 79 1.91 18.86 -10.90
N GLY A 80 3.17 19.18 -10.66
CA GLY A 80 3.64 20.56 -10.54
C GLY A 80 3.27 21.22 -9.20
N LEU A 81 2.60 20.50 -8.29
CA LEU A 81 2.36 20.94 -6.93
C LEU A 81 3.17 20.09 -5.93
N PRO A 82 3.48 20.63 -4.75
CA PRO A 82 4.02 19.83 -3.66
C PRO A 82 3.01 18.75 -3.21
N PRO A 83 3.47 17.56 -2.82
CA PRO A 83 2.59 16.54 -2.24
C PRO A 83 1.96 17.06 -0.94
N PRO A 84 0.62 17.05 -0.79
CA PRO A 84 -0.03 17.46 0.45
C PRO A 84 0.18 16.41 1.56
N GLU A 85 0.57 16.86 2.75
CA GLU A 85 0.77 15.98 3.91
C GLU A 85 -0.57 15.64 4.58
N VAL A 86 -0.82 14.33 4.77
CA VAL A 86 -1.95 13.80 5.55
C VAL A 86 -1.69 14.09 7.03
N GLN A 87 -2.72 14.52 7.76
CA GLN A 87 -2.55 14.89 9.17
C GLN A 87 -2.25 13.65 10.01
N LEU A 88 -1.32 13.75 10.97
CA LEU A 88 -0.84 12.59 11.73
C LEU A 88 -1.93 11.82 12.48
N HIS A 89 -2.93 12.54 13.00
CA HIS A 89 -4.06 11.97 13.74
C HIS A 89 -5.21 11.50 12.84
N GLU A 90 -5.09 11.72 11.54
CA GLU A 90 -6.09 11.29 10.56
C GLU A 90 -6.04 9.76 10.41
N GLN A 91 -7.23 9.15 10.43
CA GLN A 91 -7.39 7.73 10.17
C GLN A 91 -7.34 7.49 8.66
N LEU A 92 -6.54 6.50 8.25
CA LEU A 92 -6.40 6.16 6.85
C LEU A 92 -7.65 5.43 6.36
N ARG A 93 -8.10 5.78 5.16
CA ARG A 93 -9.31 5.23 4.54
C ARG A 93 -9.08 3.77 4.14
N PRO A 94 -9.97 2.83 4.50
CA PRO A 94 -9.91 1.46 4.00
C PRO A 94 -9.88 1.42 2.47
N GLY A 95 -8.97 0.62 1.91
CA GLY A 95 -8.74 0.53 0.46
C GLY A 95 -8.00 1.73 -0.15
N GLY A 96 -7.70 2.76 0.65
CA GLY A 96 -7.01 3.97 0.23
C GLY A 96 -5.58 3.70 -0.24
N ILE A 97 -5.10 4.55 -1.16
CA ILE A 97 -3.75 4.50 -1.70
C ILE A 97 -3.01 5.74 -1.23
N TYR A 98 -1.88 5.53 -0.58
CA TYR A 98 -1.05 6.58 0.00
C TYR A 98 0.39 6.46 -0.48
N PHE A 99 1.05 7.60 -0.57
CA PHE A 99 2.45 7.71 -0.97
C PHE A 99 3.29 8.20 0.19
N LEU A 100 4.36 7.46 0.49
CA LEU A 100 5.30 7.82 1.53
C LEU A 100 6.46 8.58 0.89
N PHE A 101 6.57 9.87 1.23
CA PHE A 101 7.61 10.77 0.76
C PHE A 101 8.65 11.03 1.86
N PRO A 102 9.94 11.16 1.53
CA PRO A 102 10.92 11.65 2.49
C PRO A 102 10.66 13.14 2.78
N LYS A 103 10.89 13.58 4.03
CA LYS A 103 10.70 14.98 4.44
C LYS A 103 11.63 15.95 3.71
N SER A 104 12.75 15.48 3.17
CA SER A 104 13.59 16.28 2.26
C SER A 104 12.85 16.74 1.00
N ARG A 105 11.70 16.13 0.67
CA ARG A 105 10.83 16.49 -0.46
C ARG A 105 9.60 17.28 -0.06
N ALA A 106 9.43 17.60 1.22
CA ALA A 106 8.35 18.50 1.63
C ALA A 106 8.53 19.84 0.90
N GLY A 107 7.52 20.26 0.12
CA GLY A 107 7.56 21.49 -0.68
C GLY A 107 8.15 21.36 -2.09
N SER A 108 8.76 20.23 -2.45
CA SER A 108 9.22 19.99 -3.83
C SER A 108 8.06 19.56 -4.71
N ARG A 109 7.96 20.15 -5.91
CA ARG A 109 6.90 19.83 -6.86
C ARG A 109 7.08 18.42 -7.42
N ILE A 110 5.98 17.66 -7.50
CA ILE A 110 5.97 16.37 -8.17
C ILE A 110 6.14 16.58 -9.67
N SER A 111 7.15 15.95 -10.27
CA SER A 111 7.31 15.94 -11.73
C SER A 111 6.47 14.81 -12.36
N LEU A 112 6.15 14.97 -13.65
CA LEU A 112 5.42 13.94 -14.41
C LEU A 112 6.16 12.59 -14.41
N ALA A 113 7.49 12.61 -14.55
CA ALA A 113 8.29 11.39 -14.56
C ALA A 113 8.18 10.64 -13.22
N GLU A 114 8.12 11.36 -12.11
CA GLU A 114 7.98 10.75 -10.79
C GLU A 114 6.60 10.19 -10.56
N LEU A 115 5.56 10.93 -10.96
CA LEU A 115 4.20 10.42 -10.89
C LEU A 115 4.05 9.17 -11.76
N ALA A 116 4.67 9.12 -12.94
CA ALA A 116 4.68 7.95 -13.80
C ALA A 116 5.39 6.75 -13.17
N ILE A 117 6.54 6.94 -12.50
CA ILE A 117 7.25 5.89 -11.77
C ILE A 117 6.39 5.35 -10.62
N VAL A 118 5.81 6.26 -9.84
CA VAL A 118 4.95 5.95 -8.70
C VAL A 118 3.69 5.19 -9.15
N ALA A 119 3.05 5.66 -10.22
CA ALA A 119 1.91 4.99 -10.84
C ALA A 119 2.30 3.61 -11.37
N SER A 120 3.44 3.48 -12.07
CA SER A 120 3.92 2.21 -12.61
C SER A 120 4.23 1.17 -11.52
N GLY A 121 4.83 1.59 -10.41
CA GLY A 121 5.02 0.75 -9.23
C GLY A 121 3.69 0.28 -8.65
N CYS A 122 2.73 1.20 -8.53
CA CYS A 122 1.37 0.86 -8.09
C CYS A 122 0.68 -0.13 -9.04
N PHE A 123 0.78 0.08 -10.36
CA PHE A 123 0.20 -0.79 -11.38
C PHE A 123 0.87 -2.17 -11.43
N SER A 124 2.20 -2.27 -11.28
CA SER A 124 2.91 -3.55 -11.24
C SER A 124 2.48 -4.41 -10.03
N CYS A 125 2.30 -3.75 -8.89
CA CYS A 125 1.75 -4.42 -7.72
C CYS A 125 0.26 -4.77 -7.88
N TYR A 126 -0.50 -3.93 -8.60
CA TYR A 126 -1.92 -4.13 -8.82
C TYR A 126 -2.24 -5.17 -9.91
N SER A 127 -1.44 -5.25 -10.97
CA SER A 127 -1.60 -6.23 -12.06
C SER A 127 -1.31 -7.65 -11.59
N SER A 128 -0.42 -7.81 -10.60
CA SER A 128 -0.27 -9.07 -9.86
C SER A 128 -1.57 -9.53 -9.20
N SER A 129 -2.56 -8.64 -9.04
CA SER A 129 -3.87 -8.91 -8.43
C SER A 129 -5.02 -9.02 -9.45
N ARG A 130 -4.82 -8.75 -10.75
CA ARG A 130 -5.91 -8.67 -11.76
C ARG A 130 -5.78 -9.56 -13.00
N VAL A 131 -4.73 -10.38 -13.11
CA VAL A 131 -4.69 -11.39 -14.18
C VAL A 131 -5.49 -12.61 -13.73
N ASP A 132 -6.80 -12.57 -13.94
CA ASP A 132 -7.63 -13.72 -14.36
C ASP A 132 -9.02 -13.18 -14.77
N ARG A 133 -9.31 -13.20 -16.07
CA ARG A 133 -10.65 -12.98 -16.63
C ARG A 133 -10.84 -13.97 -17.77
#